data_AF-A0A4D6LPH4-F1
#
_entry.id   AF-A0A4D6LPH4-F1
#
_cell.length_a   1.000
_cell.length_b   1.000
_cell.length_c   1.000
_cell.angle_alpha   90.00
_cell.angle_beta   90.00
_cell.angle_gamma   90.00
#
_symmetry.space_group_name_H-M   'P 1'
#
loop_
_entity.id
_entity.type
_entity.pdbx_description
1 polymer ?
#
loop_
_entity_poly.entity_id
_entity_poly.type
_entity_poly.pdbx_seq_one_letter_code
_entity_poly.pdbx_strand_id
1 'polypeptide(L)'
;MSSFTHATTLLHAHIKTHRKKSSSTAATTTTTTTATSTPLPHTGTNRRNLISTFLATSTAVVAVHGGTEQQALAQNWGTRSFLWEHFFGPGLSPEDAVARIKQTAEGLHDMREPLETLSWRYIMFYIRIKQAYLDQDLRTAFSTCPQNRRKDYVRTANELIDNFEEFDRYVRTPKVYESYVYYEKTLKSIDELVAILT
;
A
#
# COMPACT_ATOMS: atom_id res chain seq x y z
N MET A 1 41.56 -36.23 40.80
CA MET A 1 42.15 -35.67 39.56
C MET A 1 41.57 -36.47 38.41
N SER A 2 40.53 -35.95 37.77
CA SER A 2 39.76 -36.64 36.74
C SER A 2 39.69 -35.74 35.53
N SER A 3 40.40 -36.14 34.48
CA SER A 3 40.52 -35.45 33.21
C SER A 3 39.36 -35.86 32.31
N PHE A 4 38.56 -34.91 31.84
CA PHE A 4 37.60 -35.14 30.75
C PHE A 4 37.73 -34.01 29.73
N THR A 5 38.28 -34.38 28.59
CA THR A 5 38.48 -33.55 27.39
C THR A 5 37.17 -33.50 26.62
N HIS A 6 36.53 -32.33 26.50
CA HIS A 6 35.41 -32.14 25.58
C HIS A 6 35.92 -31.68 24.21
N ALA A 7 35.71 -32.52 23.20
CA ALA A 7 35.99 -32.24 21.80
C ALA A 7 34.84 -31.44 21.17
N THR A 8 35.16 -30.29 20.59
CA THR A 8 34.24 -29.42 19.85
C THR A 8 34.04 -29.97 18.43
N THR A 9 32.85 -30.47 18.10
CA THR A 9 32.49 -30.86 16.72
C THR A 9 31.74 -29.71 16.04
N LEU A 10 32.42 -29.01 15.13
CA LEU A 10 31.81 -28.04 14.22
C LEU A 10 31.13 -28.77 13.05
N LEU A 11 29.80 -28.79 13.02
CA LEU A 11 29.01 -29.25 11.87
C LEU A 11 28.97 -28.14 10.81
N HIS A 12 29.77 -28.33 9.75
CA HIS A 12 29.83 -27.46 8.58
C HIS A 12 28.89 -28.00 7.49
N ALA A 13 27.70 -27.40 7.34
CA ALA A 13 26.73 -27.78 6.31
C ALA A 13 27.07 -27.11 4.97
N HIS A 14 27.49 -27.90 3.98
CA HIS A 14 27.85 -27.45 2.64
C HIS A 14 26.64 -27.52 1.69
N ILE A 15 25.93 -26.41 1.48
CA ILE A 15 24.82 -26.33 0.51
C ILE A 15 25.38 -25.96 -0.87
N LYS A 16 25.37 -26.92 -1.81
CA LYS A 16 25.66 -26.68 -3.23
C LYS A 16 24.43 -26.12 -3.93
N THR A 17 24.45 -24.86 -4.33
CA THR A 17 23.46 -24.25 -5.22
C THR A 17 23.94 -24.29 -6.68
N HIS A 18 23.28 -25.06 -7.54
CA HIS A 18 23.51 -25.05 -8.99
C HIS A 18 22.83 -23.82 -9.62
N ARG A 19 23.64 -22.85 -10.07
CA ARG A 19 23.20 -21.65 -10.79
C ARG A 19 23.28 -21.91 -12.30
N LYS A 20 22.14 -22.05 -12.98
CA LYS A 20 22.06 -22.02 -14.46
C LYS A 20 22.10 -20.56 -14.92
N LYS A 21 23.14 -20.18 -15.68
CA LYS A 21 23.20 -18.95 -16.48
C LYS A 21 22.70 -19.30 -17.89
N SER A 22 21.66 -18.63 -18.38
CA SER A 22 21.39 -18.56 -19.82
C SER A 22 21.91 -17.22 -20.34
N SER A 23 22.98 -17.29 -21.13
CA SER A 23 23.45 -16.22 -22.00
C SER A 23 22.72 -16.32 -23.34
N SER A 24 22.06 -15.26 -23.79
CA SER A 24 21.69 -15.10 -25.19
C SER A 24 22.42 -13.88 -25.75
N THR A 25 23.32 -14.18 -26.67
CA THR A 25 24.16 -13.26 -27.44
C THR A 25 23.33 -12.55 -28.51
N ALA A 26 23.77 -11.33 -28.81
CA ALA A 26 23.28 -10.41 -29.82
C ALA A 26 23.17 -10.99 -31.24
N ALA A 27 22.22 -10.45 -32.01
CA ALA A 27 22.30 -10.36 -33.46
C ALA A 27 21.82 -8.97 -33.89
N THR A 28 22.76 -8.22 -34.47
CA THR A 28 22.61 -6.94 -35.15
C THR A 28 22.12 -7.20 -36.57
N THR A 29 21.01 -6.59 -36.99
CA THR A 29 20.78 -6.29 -38.41
C THR A 29 20.03 -4.97 -38.56
N THR A 30 20.70 -4.06 -39.23
CA THR A 30 20.28 -2.75 -39.71
C THR A 30 19.41 -2.91 -40.96
N THR A 31 18.22 -2.30 -41.01
CA THR A 31 17.66 -1.82 -42.30
C THR A 31 16.65 -0.70 -42.13
N THR A 32 17.02 0.46 -42.66
CA THR A 32 16.20 1.60 -43.08
C THR A 32 15.24 1.17 -44.20
N THR A 33 13.95 1.58 -44.16
CA THR A 33 13.21 2.29 -45.24
C THR A 33 11.69 2.35 -45.00
N THR A 34 11.19 3.59 -45.03
CA THR A 34 9.96 4.12 -45.63
C THR A 34 8.94 3.23 -46.36
N ALA A 35 7.68 3.62 -46.14
CA ALA A 35 6.59 3.81 -47.12
C ALA A 35 5.61 2.65 -47.44
N THR A 36 4.34 2.91 -47.06
CA THR A 36 3.13 2.88 -47.90
C THR A 36 2.60 1.55 -48.44
N SER A 37 1.28 1.39 -48.23
CA SER A 37 0.27 0.83 -49.16
C SER A 37 -0.28 -0.59 -48.90
N THR A 38 -1.56 -0.57 -48.53
CA THR A 38 -2.71 -1.40 -48.96
C THR A 38 -2.84 -2.90 -48.61
N PRO A 39 -4.09 -3.36 -48.38
CA PRO A 39 -4.42 -4.67 -47.81
C PRO A 39 -4.96 -5.67 -48.86
N LEU A 40 -5.39 -6.84 -48.35
CA LEU A 40 -6.01 -8.06 -48.96
C LEU A 40 -5.03 -9.26 -49.02
N PRO A 41 -5.50 -10.54 -48.99
CA PRO A 41 -6.86 -11.02 -49.33
C PRO A 41 -7.44 -12.13 -48.42
N HIS A 42 -8.75 -12.32 -48.38
CA HIS A 42 -9.35 -13.66 -48.25
C HIS A 42 -10.68 -13.73 -49.03
N THR A 43 -10.71 -14.62 -50.02
CA THR A 43 -11.84 -15.00 -50.87
C THR A 43 -12.49 -16.27 -50.31
N GLY A 44 -13.82 -16.32 -50.19
CA GLY A 44 -14.53 -17.52 -49.72
C GLY A 44 -16.06 -17.37 -49.59
N THR A 45 -16.72 -17.14 -50.73
CA THR A 45 -18.13 -17.40 -51.10
C THR A 45 -19.23 -17.74 -50.07
N ASN A 46 -20.31 -16.95 -50.19
CA ASN A 46 -21.75 -17.30 -50.25
C ASN A 46 -22.67 -17.11 -49.02
N ARG A 47 -23.60 -16.15 -49.24
CA ARG A 47 -25.03 -16.14 -48.88
C ARG A 47 -25.39 -15.80 -47.43
N ARG A 48 -25.64 -14.50 -47.22
CA ARG A 48 -26.97 -13.97 -46.89
C ARG A 48 -26.95 -12.43 -46.90
N ASN A 49 -27.83 -11.87 -47.71
CA ASN A 49 -28.16 -10.45 -47.75
C ASN A 49 -28.71 -10.03 -46.40
N LEU A 50 -28.10 -9.05 -45.73
CA LEU A 50 -28.81 -8.15 -44.84
C LEU A 50 -28.31 -6.73 -45.07
N ILE A 51 -29.26 -5.92 -45.52
CA ILE A 51 -29.16 -4.53 -45.94
C ILE A 51 -29.11 -3.63 -44.70
N SER A 52 -28.26 -2.61 -44.81
CA SER A 52 -28.33 -1.26 -44.23
C SER A 52 -28.66 -1.03 -42.75
N THR A 53 -27.76 -0.26 -42.11
CA THR A 53 -28.07 1.03 -41.49
C THR A 53 -29.19 1.07 -40.45
N PHE A 54 -28.81 1.04 -39.17
CA PHE A 54 -29.34 2.01 -38.20
C PHE A 54 -28.18 2.62 -37.41
N LEU A 55 -27.92 3.88 -37.72
CA LEU A 55 -27.09 4.82 -36.99
C LEU A 55 -27.92 5.39 -35.83
N ALA A 56 -27.31 5.48 -34.65
CA ALA A 56 -27.57 6.42 -33.55
C ALA A 56 -28.95 6.43 -32.86
N THR A 57 -28.97 5.95 -31.61
CA THR A 57 -29.71 6.37 -30.38
C THR A 57 -29.87 5.11 -29.52
N SER A 58 -29.21 4.89 -28.38
CA SER A 58 -29.18 5.70 -27.18
C SER A 58 -28.18 5.09 -26.19
N THR A 59 -27.15 5.84 -25.77
CA THR A 59 -26.34 5.55 -24.58
C THR A 59 -26.42 6.76 -23.65
N ALA A 60 -27.43 6.82 -22.79
CA ALA A 60 -27.46 7.73 -21.64
C ALA A 60 -28.64 7.42 -20.72
N VAL A 61 -28.71 6.22 -20.15
CA VAL A 61 -29.46 5.99 -18.91
C VAL A 61 -28.61 5.10 -17.99
N VAL A 62 -27.54 5.68 -17.47
CA VAL A 62 -26.91 5.23 -16.22
C VAL A 62 -26.70 6.50 -15.38
N ALA A 63 -27.81 7.01 -14.87
CA ALA A 63 -27.85 8.09 -13.89
C ALA A 63 -28.85 7.73 -12.79
N VAL A 64 -28.75 6.50 -12.28
CA VAL A 64 -29.41 6.07 -11.05
C VAL A 64 -28.47 5.07 -10.41
N HIS A 65 -27.60 5.57 -9.54
CA HIS A 65 -27.13 4.99 -8.28
C HIS A 65 -26.16 6.02 -7.72
N GLY A 66 -26.71 6.92 -6.89
CA GLY A 66 -25.95 7.85 -6.07
C GLY A 66 -25.19 7.12 -4.96
N GLY A 67 -24.24 6.29 -5.35
CA GLY A 67 -23.06 6.06 -4.53
C GLY A 67 -22.16 7.26 -4.76
N THR A 68 -22.00 8.10 -3.76
CA THR A 68 -20.75 8.83 -3.60
C THR A 68 -19.66 7.77 -3.49
N GLU A 69 -19.18 7.27 -4.62
CA GLU A 69 -17.82 6.77 -4.71
C GLU A 69 -17.01 7.97 -4.23
N GLN A 70 -16.57 7.90 -2.97
CA GLN A 70 -15.39 8.63 -2.56
C GLN A 70 -14.35 8.19 -3.58
N GLN A 71 -14.19 9.00 -4.63
CA GLN A 71 -13.01 8.97 -5.46
C GLN A 71 -11.90 8.91 -4.44
N ALA A 72 -11.27 7.74 -4.33
CA ALA A 72 -10.02 7.59 -3.63
C ALA A 72 -9.19 8.70 -4.24
N LEU A 73 -9.11 9.84 -3.53
CA LEU A 73 -8.46 11.03 -4.02
C LEU A 73 -7.12 10.47 -4.45
N ALA A 74 -6.86 10.46 -5.74
CA ALA A 74 -5.59 10.00 -6.27
C ALA A 74 -4.62 11.06 -5.80
N GLN A 75 -4.23 10.95 -4.54
CA GLN A 75 -3.43 11.92 -3.85
C GLN A 75 -2.08 11.85 -4.54
N ASN A 76 -1.51 13.02 -4.79
CA ASN A 76 -0.24 13.22 -5.46
C ASN A 76 0.91 12.71 -4.56
N TRP A 77 0.96 11.40 -4.31
CA TRP A 77 1.84 10.79 -3.31
C TRP A 77 3.29 10.62 -3.76
N GLY A 78 3.72 11.43 -4.73
CA GLY A 78 5.09 11.50 -5.18
C GLY A 78 5.43 10.43 -6.21
N THR A 79 5.56 10.87 -7.46
CA THR A 79 6.12 10.13 -8.60
C THR A 79 7.65 10.13 -8.57
N ARG A 80 8.28 10.19 -7.39
CA ARG A 80 9.74 10.26 -7.30
C ARG A 80 10.31 8.88 -7.67
N SER A 81 11.03 8.86 -8.78
CA SER A 81 11.45 7.64 -9.43
C SER A 81 12.65 7.03 -8.67
N PHE A 82 12.50 5.77 -8.29
CA PHE A 82 13.53 4.99 -7.58
C PHE A 82 14.90 4.98 -8.25
N LEU A 83 14.90 5.09 -9.59
CA LEU A 83 16.12 5.13 -10.39
C LEU A 83 16.97 6.37 -10.11
N TRP A 84 16.37 7.45 -9.60
CA TRP A 84 17.05 8.73 -9.38
C TRP A 84 17.32 9.02 -7.91
N GLU A 85 16.46 8.55 -7.01
CA GLU A 85 16.54 8.94 -5.59
C GLU A 85 17.01 7.82 -4.67
N HIS A 86 17.24 6.61 -5.20
CA HIS A 86 17.70 5.41 -4.48
C HIS A 86 16.85 5.00 -3.25
N PHE A 87 15.80 5.75 -2.90
CA PHE A 87 14.91 5.53 -1.78
C PHE A 87 13.46 5.69 -2.24
N PHE A 88 12.62 4.69 -1.95
CA PHE A 88 11.16 4.80 -2.11
C PHE A 88 10.57 5.35 -0.81
N GLY A 89 10.64 6.67 -0.65
CA GLY A 89 9.97 7.36 0.43
C GLY A 89 9.06 8.45 -0.15
N PRO A 90 7.80 8.57 0.28
CA PRO A 90 6.97 9.70 -0.11
C PRO A 90 7.60 10.96 0.48
N GLY A 91 8.33 11.73 -0.33
CA GLY A 91 8.75 13.09 -0.01
C GLY A 91 7.52 14.00 -0.06
N LEU A 92 6.60 13.78 0.88
CA LEU A 92 5.27 14.34 0.88
C LEU A 92 5.29 15.76 1.43
N SER A 93 4.42 16.62 0.90
CA SER A 93 4.20 17.95 1.50
C SER A 93 3.69 17.75 2.93
N PRO A 94 4.03 18.63 3.89
CA PRO A 94 3.49 18.56 5.24
C PRO A 94 1.95 18.56 5.29
N GLU A 95 1.29 19.25 4.36
CA GLU A 95 -0.18 19.27 4.26
C GLU A 95 -0.76 17.93 3.78
N ASP A 96 -0.12 17.31 2.79
CA ASP A 96 -0.49 15.99 2.27
C ASP A 96 -0.25 14.89 3.31
N ALA A 97 0.79 15.01 4.13
CA ALA A 97 1.05 14.08 5.24
C ALA A 97 -0.10 14.12 6.26
N VAL A 98 -0.61 15.32 6.58
CA VAL A 98 -1.80 15.48 7.43
C VAL A 98 -3.04 14.85 6.78
N ALA A 99 -3.23 15.02 5.47
CA ALA A 99 -4.33 14.39 4.74
C ALA A 99 -4.25 12.84 4.80
N ARG A 100 -3.06 12.27 4.70
CA ARG A 100 -2.84 10.82 4.82
C ARG A 100 -3.06 10.31 6.25
N ILE A 101 -2.69 11.08 7.26
CA ILE A 101 -3.01 10.77 8.66
C ILE A 101 -4.53 10.74 8.86
N LYS A 102 -5.28 11.71 8.31
CA LYS A 102 -6.76 11.71 8.36
C LYS A 102 -7.36 10.48 7.68
N GLN A 103 -6.87 10.12 6.50
CA GLN A 103 -7.29 8.88 5.83
C GLN A 103 -6.96 7.62 6.64
N THR A 104 -5.86 7.64 7.39
CA THR A 104 -5.51 6.54 8.29
C THR A 104 -6.46 6.46 9.48
N ALA A 105 -6.89 7.60 10.03
CA ALA A 105 -7.91 7.67 11.06
C ALA A 105 -9.26 7.13 10.56
N GLU A 106 -9.74 7.60 9.41
CA GLU A 106 -10.97 7.09 8.78
C GLU A 106 -10.90 5.57 8.56
N GLY A 107 -9.78 5.09 8.04
CA GLY A 107 -9.56 3.66 7.83
C GLY A 107 -9.53 2.81 9.11
N LEU A 108 -9.11 3.40 10.23
CA LEU A 108 -9.18 2.76 11.55
C LEU A 108 -10.62 2.71 12.09
N HIS A 109 -11.44 3.73 11.85
CA HIS A 109 -12.85 3.72 12.21
C HIS A 109 -13.61 2.61 11.47
N ASP A 110 -13.34 2.44 10.18
CA ASP A 110 -13.94 1.37 9.34
C ASP A 110 -13.52 -0.05 9.77
N MET A 111 -12.43 -0.18 10.52
CA MET A 111 -11.88 -1.48 10.93
C MET A 111 -12.66 -2.15 12.07
N ARG A 112 -13.65 -1.45 12.67
CA ARG A 112 -14.51 -2.02 13.72
C ARG A 112 -15.23 -3.29 13.28
N GLU A 113 -15.81 -3.31 12.09
CA GLU A 113 -16.53 -4.48 11.56
C GLU A 113 -15.59 -5.70 11.32
N PRO A 114 -14.42 -5.55 10.68
CA PRO A 114 -13.41 -6.61 10.62
C PRO A 114 -12.99 -7.17 11.99
N LEU A 115 -12.91 -6.32 13.02
CA LEU A 115 -12.57 -6.71 14.38
C LEU A 115 -13.68 -7.58 15.02
N GLU A 116 -14.95 -7.19 14.83
CA GLU A 116 -16.14 -7.94 15.28
C GLU A 116 -16.32 -9.29 14.56
N THR A 117 -16.00 -9.33 13.28
CA THR A 117 -15.98 -10.58 12.49
C THR A 117 -14.77 -11.46 12.75
N LEU A 118 -13.87 -11.05 13.66
CA LEU A 118 -12.64 -11.76 14.03
C LEU A 118 -11.72 -12.04 12.82
N SER A 119 -11.68 -11.11 11.87
CA SER A 119 -10.89 -11.20 10.63
C SER A 119 -9.39 -10.89 10.87
N TRP A 120 -8.75 -11.59 11.81
CA TRP A 120 -7.40 -11.28 12.33
C TRP A 120 -6.33 -11.08 11.27
N ARG A 121 -6.34 -11.93 10.24
CA ARG A 121 -5.34 -11.87 9.16
C ARG A 121 -5.49 -10.60 8.33
N TYR A 122 -6.73 -10.20 8.03
CA TYR A 122 -7.00 -8.95 7.35
C TYR A 122 -6.51 -7.76 8.19
N ILE A 123 -6.88 -7.75 9.48
CA ILE A 123 -6.52 -6.68 10.42
C ILE A 123 -5.01 -6.53 10.54
N MET A 124 -4.26 -7.63 10.73
CA MET A 124 -2.79 -7.58 10.80
C MET A 124 -2.18 -6.93 9.57
N PHE A 125 -2.60 -7.32 8.35
CA PHE A 125 -2.05 -6.74 7.14
C PHE A 125 -2.46 -5.28 6.97
N TYR A 126 -3.71 -4.96 7.31
CA TYR A 126 -4.23 -3.60 7.23
C TYR A 126 -3.43 -2.62 8.09
N ILE A 127 -3.26 -2.94 9.37
CA ILE A 127 -2.51 -2.13 10.33
C ILE A 127 -1.07 -1.93 9.86
N ARG A 128 -0.40 -3.00 9.43
CA ARG A 128 1.01 -2.91 9.00
C ARG A 128 1.21 -2.04 7.77
N ILE A 129 0.26 -2.07 6.83
CA ILE A 129 0.29 -1.18 5.66
C ILE A 129 0.15 0.28 6.09
N LYS A 130 -0.76 0.57 7.04
CA LYS A 130 -0.94 1.93 7.55
C LYS A 130 0.26 2.42 8.37
N GLN A 131 0.82 1.56 9.23
CA GLN A 131 1.99 1.85 10.05
C GLN A 131 3.25 2.09 9.23
N ALA A 132 3.42 1.42 8.08
CA ALA A 132 4.63 1.48 7.27
C ALA A 132 5.05 2.91 6.89
N TYR A 133 4.09 3.83 6.74
CA TYR A 133 4.34 5.22 6.38
C TYR A 133 4.04 6.21 7.51
N LEU A 134 3.42 5.76 8.60
CA LEU A 134 2.93 6.63 9.67
C LEU A 134 4.07 7.38 10.40
N ASP A 135 5.20 6.72 10.69
CA ASP A 135 6.34 7.40 11.34
C ASP A 135 6.88 8.56 10.49
N GLN A 136 6.99 8.35 9.17
CA GLN A 136 7.42 9.39 8.24
C GLN A 136 6.39 10.52 8.14
N ASP A 137 5.10 10.19 8.13
CA ASP A 137 4.02 11.19 8.13
C ASP A 137 4.04 12.05 9.37
N LEU A 138 4.19 11.45 10.54
CA LEU A 138 4.22 12.19 11.80
C LEU A 138 5.41 13.14 11.86
N ARG A 139 6.59 12.70 11.39
CA ARG A 139 7.77 13.57 11.29
C ARG A 139 7.56 14.73 10.33
N THR A 140 6.89 14.48 9.21
CA THR A 140 6.64 15.51 8.18
C THR A 140 5.55 16.48 8.62
N ALA A 141 4.48 15.98 9.24
CA ALA A 141 3.38 16.77 9.79
C ALA A 141 3.83 17.63 10.98
N PHE A 142 4.91 17.27 11.69
CA PHE A 142 5.44 18.10 12.78
C PHE A 142 5.74 19.55 12.35
N SER A 143 6.08 19.80 11.08
CA SER A 143 6.35 21.16 10.61
C SER A 143 5.10 22.05 10.51
N THR A 144 3.90 21.49 10.39
CA THR A 144 2.64 22.28 10.35
C THR A 144 2.13 22.62 11.76
N CYS A 145 2.59 21.92 12.79
CA CYS A 145 2.15 22.13 14.16
C CYS A 145 2.57 23.49 14.75
N PRO A 146 1.63 24.26 15.37
CA PRO A 146 1.94 25.51 16.05
C PRO A 146 2.81 25.27 17.28
N GLN A 147 3.73 26.19 17.58
CA GLN A 147 4.77 26.02 18.61
C GLN A 147 4.24 25.60 19.98
N ASN A 148 3.07 26.13 20.37
CA ASN A 148 2.44 25.89 21.66
C ASN A 148 1.98 24.44 21.85
N ARG A 149 1.58 23.75 20.77
CA ARG A 149 1.02 22.38 20.81
C ARG A 149 2.03 21.29 20.46
N ARG A 150 3.29 21.66 20.13
CA ARG A 150 4.32 20.68 19.71
C ARG A 150 4.64 19.63 20.77
N LYS A 151 4.61 20.00 22.05
CA LYS A 151 4.85 19.05 23.15
C LYS A 151 3.75 18.01 23.23
N ASP A 152 2.50 18.45 23.16
CA ASP A 152 1.33 17.56 23.16
C ASP A 152 1.34 16.66 21.93
N TYR A 153 1.65 17.22 20.75
CA TYR A 153 1.80 16.44 19.53
C TYR A 153 2.81 15.30 19.67
N VAL A 154 4.01 15.58 20.18
CA VAL A 154 5.05 14.56 20.35
C VAL A 154 4.63 13.49 21.37
N ARG A 155 3.96 13.89 22.47
CA ARG A 155 3.42 12.93 23.45
C ARG A 155 2.40 12.01 22.78
N THR A 156 1.37 12.58 22.16
CA THR A 156 0.28 11.81 21.52
C THR A 156 0.80 10.96 20.36
N ALA A 157 1.79 11.44 19.60
CA ALA A 157 2.42 10.68 18.53
C ALA A 157 3.17 9.45 19.05
N ASN A 158 3.93 9.59 20.14
CA ASN A 158 4.62 8.45 20.76
C ASN A 158 3.61 7.44 21.32
N GLU A 159 2.58 7.91 22.02
CA GLU A 159 1.48 7.06 22.52
C GLU A 159 0.77 6.31 21.39
N LEU A 160 0.53 6.97 20.25
CA LEU A 160 -0.07 6.36 19.07
C LEU A 160 0.78 5.19 18.55
N ILE A 161 2.09 5.40 18.39
CA ILE A 161 3.02 4.35 17.91
C ILE A 161 3.09 3.18 18.90
N ASP A 162 3.16 3.45 20.19
CA ASP A 162 3.19 2.41 21.23
C ASP A 162 1.89 1.60 21.25
N ASN A 163 0.73 2.28 21.16
CA ASN A 163 -0.57 1.61 21.08
C ASN A 163 -0.67 0.72 19.84
N PHE A 164 -0.13 1.18 18.71
CA PHE A 164 -0.09 0.45 17.46
C PHE A 164 0.80 -0.80 17.52
N GLU A 165 1.94 -0.75 18.21
CA GLU A 165 2.82 -1.91 18.42
C GLU A 165 2.12 -2.97 19.29
N GLU A 166 1.53 -2.55 20.41
CA GLU A 166 0.77 -3.45 21.28
C GLU A 166 -0.46 -4.01 20.55
N PHE A 167 -1.13 -3.20 19.74
CA PHE A 167 -2.25 -3.68 18.95
C PHE A 167 -1.83 -4.75 17.92
N ASP A 168 -0.75 -4.57 17.16
CA ASP A 168 -0.23 -5.62 16.25
C ASP A 168 0.15 -6.90 17.02
N ARG A 169 0.70 -6.75 18.24
CA ARG A 169 1.06 -7.86 19.12
C ARG A 169 -0.17 -8.69 19.51
N TYR A 170 -1.27 -8.06 19.94
CA TYR A 170 -2.49 -8.77 20.32
C TYR A 170 -3.31 -9.28 19.14
N VAL A 171 -3.23 -8.64 17.97
CA VAL A 171 -3.85 -9.17 16.75
C VAL A 171 -3.07 -10.41 16.27
N ARG A 172 -1.74 -10.44 16.45
CA ARG A 172 -0.90 -11.60 16.10
C ARG A 172 -1.18 -12.81 16.97
N THR A 173 -1.37 -12.63 18.28
CA THR A 173 -1.84 -13.67 19.20
C THR A 173 -3.30 -13.39 19.53
N PRO A 174 -4.29 -13.93 18.79
CA PRO A 174 -5.66 -13.42 18.69
C PRO A 174 -6.39 -13.39 20.04
N LYS A 175 -6.07 -12.37 20.83
CA LYS A 175 -6.60 -12.10 22.16
C LYS A 175 -7.66 -11.03 21.98
N VAL A 176 -8.90 -11.48 21.97
CA VAL A 176 -10.06 -10.66 21.60
C VAL A 176 -10.11 -9.40 22.44
N TYR A 177 -10.17 -9.55 23.77
CA TYR A 177 -10.36 -8.45 24.70
C TYR A 177 -9.24 -7.40 24.61
N GLU A 178 -7.98 -7.84 24.68
CA GLU A 178 -6.83 -6.95 24.61
C GLU A 178 -6.76 -6.24 23.25
N SER A 179 -7.08 -6.93 22.16
CA SER A 179 -7.13 -6.30 20.82
C SER A 179 -8.16 -5.17 20.76
N TYR A 180 -9.36 -5.35 21.34
CA TYR A 180 -10.36 -4.28 21.45
C TYR A 180 -9.88 -3.11 22.30
N VAL A 181 -9.26 -3.39 23.45
CA VAL A 181 -8.76 -2.33 24.33
C VAL A 181 -7.71 -1.47 23.63
N TYR A 182 -6.76 -2.11 22.92
CA TYR A 182 -5.72 -1.37 22.20
C TYR A 182 -6.23 -0.73 20.91
N TYR A 183 -7.25 -1.30 20.26
CA TYR A 183 -7.94 -0.66 19.15
C TYR A 183 -8.56 0.68 19.58
N GLU A 184 -9.37 0.69 20.65
CA GLU A 184 -10.03 1.89 21.15
C GLU A 184 -9.01 2.94 21.63
N LYS A 185 -7.89 2.51 22.24
CA LYS A 185 -6.78 3.41 22.59
C LYS A 185 -6.13 4.03 21.34
N THR A 186 -5.87 3.21 20.33
CA THR A 186 -5.27 3.66 19.05
C THR A 186 -6.17 4.69 18.38
N LEU A 187 -7.47 4.39 18.30
CA LEU A 187 -8.51 5.26 17.74
C LEU A 187 -8.57 6.61 18.49
N LYS A 188 -8.59 6.58 19.83
CA LYS A 188 -8.53 7.80 20.64
C LYS A 188 -7.27 8.62 20.36
N SER A 189 -6.10 7.98 20.32
CA SER A 189 -4.82 8.68 20.11
C SER A 189 -4.70 9.30 18.72
N ILE A 190 -5.23 8.64 17.68
CA ILE A 190 -5.18 9.20 16.33
C ILE A 190 -6.18 10.35 16.17
N ASP A 191 -7.36 10.27 16.77
CA ASP A 191 -8.36 11.34 16.75
C ASP A 191 -7.84 12.59 17.49
N GLU A 192 -7.17 12.41 18.64
CA GLU A 192 -6.51 13.50 19.35
C GLU A 192 -5.40 14.13 18.50
N LEU A 193 -4.61 13.31 17.81
CA LEU A 193 -3.55 13.79 16.92
C LEU A 193 -4.12 14.57 15.72
N VAL A 194 -5.20 14.09 15.12
CA VAL A 194 -5.93 14.83 14.07
C VAL A 194 -6.45 16.16 14.62
N ALA A 195 -7.02 16.19 15.82
CA ALA A 195 -7.50 17.42 16.45
C ALA A 195 -6.38 18.43 16.75
N ILE A 196 -5.15 17.98 17.01
CA ILE A 196 -3.99 18.87 17.18
C ILE A 196 -3.55 19.49 15.84
N LEU A 197 -3.68 18.73 14.75
CA LEU A 197 -3.29 19.10 13.38
C LEU A 197 -4.34 19.95 12.64
N THR A 198 -5.54 20.11 13.21
CA THR A 198 -6.61 20.95 12.67
C THR A 198 -6.69 22.28 13.43
#